data_AF-A0A7Y5QP24-F1
#
_entry.id   AF-A0A7Y5QP24-F1
#
_cell.length_a   1.000
_cell.length_b   1.000
_cell.length_c   1.000
_cell.angle_alpha   90.00
_cell.angle_beta   90.00
_cell.angle_gamma   90.00
#
_symmetry.space_group_name_H-M   'P 1'
#
loop_
_entity.id
_entity.type
_entity.pdbx_description
1 polymer ?
#
loop_
_entity_poly.entity_id
_entity_poly.type
_entity_poly.pdbx_seq_one_letter_code
_entity_poly.pdbx_strand_id
1 'polypeptide(L)'
;MRELPIGARRRLAGLIQRLSEARRGPPVIPRPPWTPADAVPIIGFHLVDAIRAGQVSLKLGTIARLTPAGAEFSDGSRGAFDRIILATGFAPALDALGTLIRRDERGFALRADRVSSADQPDLYFVGHRYDTTGAIANIKADARLVARKVAG
;
A
#
# COMPACT_ATOMS: atom_id res chain seq x y z
N MET A 1 12.18 16.47 -8.34
CA MET A 1 11.42 16.75 -7.09
C MET A 1 12.11 16.34 -5.79
N ARG A 2 13.15 15.49 -5.83
CA ARG A 2 13.77 14.92 -4.61
C ARG A 2 14.66 15.91 -3.82
N GLU A 3 15.06 17.02 -4.44
CA GLU A 3 16.07 17.96 -3.88
C GLU A 3 15.50 19.24 -3.25
N LEU A 4 14.18 19.41 -3.24
CA LEU A 4 13.57 20.62 -2.67
C LEU A 4 13.35 20.47 -1.15
N PRO A 5 13.57 21.55 -0.36
CA PRO A 5 13.19 21.61 1.04
C PRO A 5 11.70 21.24 1.25
N ILE A 6 11.39 20.52 2.33
CA ILE A 6 10.05 19.95 2.58
C ILE A 6 8.95 21.04 2.54
N GLY A 7 9.22 22.23 3.07
CA GLY A 7 8.28 23.36 3.04
C GLY A 7 7.95 23.87 1.62
N ALA A 8 8.95 23.92 0.73
CA ALA A 8 8.76 24.33 -0.66
C ALA A 8 7.95 23.30 -1.45
N ARG A 9 8.21 22.00 -1.22
CA ARG A 9 7.40 20.91 -1.80
C ARG A 9 5.94 20.98 -1.37
N ARG A 10 5.68 21.24 -0.08
CA ARG A 10 4.30 21.38 0.43
C ARG A 10 3.54 22.54 -0.23
N ARG A 11 4.20 23.69 -0.40
CA ARG A 11 3.58 24.85 -1.07
C ARG A 11 3.27 24.58 -2.55
N LEU A 12 4.23 24.00 -3.28
CA LEU A 12 4.02 23.67 -4.69
C LEU A 12 2.91 22.62 -4.87
N ALA A 13 2.91 21.58 -4.03
CA ALA A 13 1.84 20.59 -4.03
C ALA A 13 0.47 21.23 -3.76
N GLY A 14 0.37 22.14 -2.79
CA GLY A 14 -0.86 22.87 -2.49
C GLY A 14 -1.34 23.78 -3.64
N LEU A 15 -0.44 24.39 -4.40
CA LEU A 15 -0.79 25.19 -5.56
C LEU A 15 -1.30 24.34 -6.73
N ILE A 16 -0.55 23.28 -7.08
CA ILE A 16 -0.96 22.30 -8.10
C ILE A 16 -2.33 21.73 -7.75
N GLN A 17 -2.55 21.47 -6.47
CA GLN A 17 -3.82 20.99 -5.95
C GLN A 17 -4.96 21.98 -6.17
N ARG A 18 -4.83 23.24 -5.75
CA ARG A 18 -5.89 24.26 -5.94
C ARG A 18 -6.24 24.42 -7.41
N LEU A 19 -5.25 24.39 -8.28
CA LEU A 19 -5.45 24.44 -9.74
C LEU A 19 -6.19 23.20 -10.24
N SER A 20 -5.85 22.01 -9.73
CA SER A 20 -6.52 20.76 -10.08
C SER A 20 -7.97 20.74 -9.59
N GLU A 21 -8.24 21.20 -8.36
CA GLU A 21 -9.58 21.30 -7.79
C GLU A 21 -10.43 22.34 -8.53
N ALA A 22 -9.87 23.48 -8.90
CA ALA A 22 -10.57 24.48 -9.72
C ALA A 22 -10.95 23.95 -11.11
N ARG A 23 -10.09 23.11 -11.71
CA ARG A 23 -10.33 22.53 -13.04
C ARG A 23 -11.19 21.27 -13.03
N ARG A 24 -11.09 20.46 -11.98
CA ARG A 24 -11.67 19.10 -11.94
C ARG A 24 -12.71 18.93 -10.84
N GLY A 25 -12.98 19.94 -10.01
CA GLY A 25 -13.84 19.82 -8.85
C GLY A 25 -13.15 19.21 -7.63
N PRO A 26 -13.85 19.18 -6.47
CA PRO A 26 -13.28 18.68 -5.22
C PRO A 26 -12.92 17.18 -5.31
N PRO A 27 -12.01 16.71 -4.44
CA PRO A 27 -11.65 15.30 -4.37
C PRO A 27 -12.86 14.44 -3.96
N VAL A 28 -13.08 13.34 -4.68
CA VAL A 28 -14.19 12.40 -4.40
C VAL A 28 -13.86 11.36 -3.33
N ILE A 29 -12.57 11.21 -3.00
CA ILE A 29 -12.08 10.36 -1.92
C ILE A 29 -11.49 11.29 -0.85
N PRO A 30 -11.84 11.12 0.44
CA PRO A 30 -11.24 11.89 1.52
C PRO A 30 -9.71 11.76 1.54
N ARG A 31 -9.03 12.83 1.95
CA ARG A 31 -7.56 12.80 2.01
C ARG A 31 -7.12 11.90 3.16
N PRO A 32 -6.16 10.98 2.93
CA PRO A 32 -5.59 10.24 4.02
C PRO A 32 -4.76 11.16 4.93
N PRO A 33 -4.63 10.84 6.23
CA PRO A 33 -3.77 11.58 7.15
C PRO A 33 -2.26 11.34 6.90
N TRP A 34 -1.90 10.39 6.03
CA TRP A 34 -0.52 10.07 5.67
C TRP A 34 -0.13 10.61 4.29
N THR A 35 1.17 10.75 4.05
CA THR A 35 1.71 11.24 2.78
C THR A 35 1.97 10.09 1.80
N PRO A 36 2.10 10.36 0.49
CA PRO A 36 2.50 9.34 -0.49
C PRO A 36 3.87 8.72 -0.22
N ALA A 37 4.70 9.30 0.65
CA ALA A 37 5.94 8.67 1.08
C ALA A 37 5.71 7.55 2.11
N ASP A 38 4.57 7.58 2.81
CA ASP A 38 4.25 6.69 3.92
C ASP A 38 3.46 5.46 3.45
N ALA A 39 2.78 5.55 2.31
CA ALA A 39 2.02 4.45 1.72
C ALA A 39 2.02 4.53 0.18
N VAL A 40 2.00 3.36 -0.46
CA VAL A 40 1.83 3.28 -1.93
C VAL A 40 0.45 3.84 -2.28
N PRO A 41 0.36 4.86 -3.14
CA PRO A 41 -0.92 5.49 -3.47
C PRO A 41 -1.79 4.55 -4.31
N ILE A 42 -3.11 4.78 -4.25
CA ILE A 42 -4.03 4.20 -5.24
C ILE A 42 -3.73 4.86 -6.59
N ILE A 43 -3.40 4.05 -7.58
CA ILE A 43 -3.12 4.51 -8.95
C ILE A 43 -4.25 4.03 -9.84
N GLY A 44 -4.91 4.96 -10.53
CA GLY A 44 -5.97 4.66 -11.47
C GLY A 44 -6.61 5.92 -12.01
N PHE A 45 -7.09 5.86 -13.25
CA PHE A 45 -7.71 7.01 -13.93
C PHE A 45 -9.24 6.98 -13.84
N HIS A 46 -9.84 5.79 -13.81
CA HIS A 46 -11.30 5.63 -14.02
C HIS A 46 -12.14 5.63 -12.75
N LEU A 47 -11.56 5.37 -11.58
CA LEU A 47 -12.33 5.29 -10.33
C LEU A 47 -13.01 6.63 -9.99
N VAL A 48 -12.27 7.74 -10.16
CA VAL A 48 -12.79 9.08 -9.88
C VAL A 48 -13.95 9.42 -10.81
N ASP A 49 -13.81 9.09 -12.08
CA ASP A 49 -14.85 9.35 -13.09
C ASP A 49 -16.09 8.49 -12.83
N ALA A 50 -15.93 7.21 -12.48
CA ALA A 50 -17.02 6.32 -12.14
C ALA A 50 -17.79 6.77 -10.87
N ILE A 51 -17.09 7.31 -9.87
CA ILE A 51 -17.75 7.90 -8.69
C ILE A 51 -18.56 9.14 -9.09
N ARG A 52 -18.01 10.02 -9.93
CA ARG A 52 -18.71 11.23 -10.40
C ARG A 52 -19.93 10.91 -11.26
N ALA A 53 -19.85 9.85 -12.05
CA ALA A 53 -20.95 9.34 -12.85
C ALA A 53 -22.02 8.59 -12.03
N GLY A 54 -21.82 8.42 -10.71
CA GLY A 54 -22.75 7.69 -9.84
C GLY A 54 -22.71 6.17 -10.03
N GLN A 55 -21.74 5.64 -10.77
CA GLN A 55 -21.57 4.21 -11.00
C GLN A 55 -20.92 3.50 -9.81
N VAL A 56 -20.15 4.24 -9.00
CA VAL A 56 -19.48 3.74 -7.80
C VAL A 56 -19.83 4.61 -6.61
N SER A 57 -20.34 3.99 -5.56
CA SER A 57 -20.60 4.64 -4.27
C SER A 57 -19.49 4.28 -3.28
N LEU A 58 -18.88 5.31 -2.67
CA LEU A 58 -17.87 5.12 -1.64
C LEU A 58 -18.54 4.98 -0.27
N LYS A 59 -18.31 3.87 0.41
CA LYS A 59 -18.68 3.69 1.82
C LYS A 59 -17.43 3.80 2.68
N LEU A 60 -17.38 4.80 3.56
CA LEU A 60 -16.33 4.94 4.56
C LEU A 60 -16.66 4.08 5.78
N GLY A 61 -15.62 3.55 6.45
CA GLY A 61 -15.75 2.64 7.58
C GLY A 61 -15.44 1.20 7.21
N THR A 62 -15.73 0.27 8.12
CA THR A 62 -15.46 -1.16 7.93
C THR A 62 -16.77 -1.94 7.78
N ILE A 63 -16.66 -3.18 7.31
CA ILE A 63 -17.76 -4.13 7.32
C ILE A 63 -17.81 -4.75 8.72
N ALA A 64 -18.96 -4.65 9.40
CA ALA A 64 -19.18 -5.29 10.69
C ALA A 64 -19.53 -6.77 10.51
N ARG A 65 -20.37 -7.09 9.52
CA ARG A 65 -20.88 -8.45 9.27
C ARG A 65 -21.34 -8.61 7.84
N LEU A 66 -21.10 -9.79 7.26
CA LEU A 66 -21.77 -10.24 6.04
C LEU A 66 -23.13 -10.86 6.37
N THR A 67 -24.12 -10.62 5.52
CA THR A 67 -25.47 -11.15 5.65
C THR A 67 -25.84 -11.93 4.38
N PRO A 68 -26.87 -12.79 4.43
CA PRO A 68 -27.31 -13.51 3.23
C PRO A 68 -27.66 -12.62 2.03
N ALA A 69 -28.01 -11.34 2.28
CA ALA A 69 -28.40 -10.38 1.23
C ALA A 69 -27.33 -9.30 0.95
N GLY A 70 -26.17 -9.31 1.64
CA GLY A 70 -25.15 -8.27 1.48
C GLY A 70 -24.30 -8.05 2.73
N ALA A 71 -24.22 -6.82 3.23
CA ALA A 71 -23.35 -6.46 4.36
C ALA A 71 -23.98 -5.43 5.31
N GLU A 72 -23.62 -5.53 6.58
CA GLU A 72 -23.83 -4.51 7.61
C GLU A 72 -22.50 -3.81 7.89
N PHE A 73 -22.52 -2.49 7.89
CA PHE A 73 -21.35 -1.64 8.07
C PHE A 73 -21.17 -1.26 9.55
N SER A 74 -19.97 -0.82 9.91
CA SER A 74 -19.62 -0.42 11.28
C SER A 74 -20.45 0.74 11.84
N ASP A 75 -21.12 1.50 10.98
CA ASP A 75 -22.04 2.58 11.37
C ASP A 75 -23.50 2.10 11.56
N GLY A 76 -23.75 0.79 11.49
CA GLY A 76 -25.06 0.16 11.62
C GLY A 76 -25.90 0.16 10.34
N SER A 77 -25.47 0.85 9.29
CA SER A 77 -26.18 0.83 8.00
C SER A 77 -26.01 -0.50 7.27
N ARG A 78 -26.91 -0.78 6.31
CA ARG A 78 -26.92 -2.02 5.53
C ARG A 78 -26.87 -1.73 4.03
N GLY A 79 -26.18 -2.58 3.29
CA GLY A 79 -26.15 -2.56 1.83
C GLY A 79 -26.47 -3.95 1.27
N ALA A 80 -27.28 -4.00 0.21
CA ALA A 80 -27.57 -5.22 -0.52
C ALA A 80 -26.51 -5.44 -1.61
N PHE A 81 -25.97 -6.65 -1.71
CA PHE A 81 -24.94 -7.01 -2.69
C PHE A 81 -25.12 -8.44 -3.16
N ASP A 82 -25.25 -8.64 -4.47
CA ASP A 82 -25.33 -9.98 -5.06
C ASP A 82 -23.97 -10.69 -5.04
N ARG A 83 -22.87 -9.92 -5.07
CA ARG A 83 -21.49 -10.40 -5.15
C ARG A 83 -20.59 -9.57 -4.25
N ILE A 84 -19.65 -10.26 -3.60
CA ILE A 84 -18.64 -9.64 -2.73
C ILE A 84 -17.27 -10.08 -3.23
N ILE A 85 -16.38 -9.11 -3.48
CA ILE A 85 -15.01 -9.35 -3.91
C ILE A 85 -14.08 -8.96 -2.75
N LEU A 86 -13.26 -9.89 -2.28
CA LEU A 86 -12.28 -9.64 -1.24
C LEU A 86 -10.97 -9.11 -1.85
N ALA A 87 -10.90 -7.79 -2.01
CA ALA A 87 -9.72 -7.09 -2.52
C ALA A 87 -8.77 -6.64 -1.39
N THR A 88 -8.52 -7.51 -0.40
CA THR A 88 -7.79 -7.19 0.85
C THR A 88 -6.26 -7.26 0.74
N GLY A 89 -5.72 -7.55 -0.44
CA GLY A 89 -4.27 -7.66 -0.67
C GLY A 89 -3.70 -9.05 -0.35
N PHE A 90 -2.38 -9.11 -0.13
CA PHE A 90 -1.62 -10.35 0.07
C PHE A 90 -0.72 -10.25 1.30
N ALA A 91 -0.48 -11.39 1.95
CA ALA A 91 0.52 -11.53 3.00
C ALA A 91 1.89 -11.97 2.42
N PRO A 92 3.02 -11.67 3.07
CA PRO A 92 4.32 -12.19 2.67
C PRO A 92 4.35 -13.73 2.70
N ALA A 93 4.73 -14.36 1.58
CA ALA A 93 4.74 -15.81 1.41
C ALA A 93 5.94 -16.48 2.11
N LEU A 94 5.97 -16.45 3.45
CA LEU A 94 7.07 -16.97 4.26
C LEU A 94 6.71 -18.23 5.06
N ASP A 95 5.51 -18.78 4.87
CA ASP A 95 4.98 -19.91 5.65
C ASP A 95 5.85 -21.16 5.60
N ALA A 96 6.49 -21.43 4.47
CA ALA A 96 7.42 -22.55 4.32
C ALA A 96 8.63 -22.49 5.28
N LEU A 97 8.99 -21.30 5.77
CA LEU A 97 10.09 -21.14 6.73
C LEU A 97 9.66 -21.40 8.18
N GLY A 98 8.35 -21.49 8.46
CA GLY A 98 7.81 -21.83 9.78
C GLY A 98 8.46 -21.02 10.91
N THR A 99 8.97 -21.72 11.92
CA THR A 99 9.65 -21.17 13.10
C THR A 99 11.13 -20.89 12.91
N LEU A 100 11.70 -21.15 11.71
CA LEU A 100 13.10 -20.86 11.41
C LEU A 100 13.39 -19.36 11.40
N ILE A 101 12.38 -18.52 11.22
CA ILE A 101 12.49 -17.07 11.20
C ILE A 101 11.40 -16.43 12.05
N ARG A 102 11.72 -15.29 12.65
CA ARG A 102 10.76 -14.38 13.25
C ARG A 102 10.24 -13.42 12.19
N ARG A 103 8.98 -13.01 12.34
CA ARG A 103 8.30 -12.07 11.45
C ARG A 103 7.85 -10.84 12.25
N ASP A 104 7.81 -9.69 11.59
CA ASP A 104 7.20 -8.49 12.14
C ASP A 104 5.66 -8.60 12.15
N GLU A 105 4.99 -7.58 12.69
CA GLU A 105 3.52 -7.50 12.77
C GLU A 105 2.84 -7.54 11.38
N ARG A 106 3.59 -7.27 10.31
CA ARG A 106 3.10 -7.29 8.92
C ARG A 106 3.41 -8.62 8.22
N GLY A 107 4.00 -9.57 8.93
CA GLY A 107 4.37 -10.88 8.42
C GLY A 107 5.66 -10.92 7.60
N PHE A 108 6.45 -9.84 7.53
CA PHE A 108 7.75 -9.84 6.88
C PHE A 108 8.84 -10.40 7.82
N ALA A 109 9.83 -11.09 7.29
CA ALA A 109 10.96 -11.57 8.08
C ALA A 109 11.69 -10.41 8.78
N LEU A 110 12.09 -10.63 10.03
CA LEU A 110 13.03 -9.75 10.71
C LEU A 110 14.40 -9.85 10.03
N ARG A 111 15.06 -8.71 9.85
CA ARG A 111 16.33 -8.61 9.11
C ARG A 111 17.35 -7.79 9.88
N ALA A 112 18.61 -8.25 9.87
CA ALA A 112 19.73 -7.54 10.47
C ALA A 112 20.17 -6.34 9.61
N ASP A 113 19.96 -6.43 8.30
CA ASP A 113 20.21 -5.34 7.37
C ASP A 113 19.12 -5.29 6.28
N ARG A 114 19.43 -4.72 5.11
CA ARG A 114 18.48 -4.63 4.01
C ARG A 114 17.98 -5.99 3.52
N VAL A 115 18.81 -7.02 3.51
CA VAL A 115 18.53 -8.32 2.88
C VAL A 115 18.77 -9.52 3.80
N SER A 116 19.64 -9.41 4.80
CA SER A 116 20.07 -10.53 5.63
C SER A 116 19.06 -10.86 6.72
N SER A 117 18.71 -12.14 6.86
CA SER A 117 17.89 -12.64 7.97
C SER A 117 18.49 -12.24 9.32
N ALA A 118 17.62 -11.91 10.29
CA ALA A 118 18.05 -11.70 11.67
C ALA A 118 18.24 -13.03 12.45
N ASP A 119 17.73 -14.14 11.92
CA ASP A 119 17.60 -15.40 12.66
C ASP A 119 18.44 -16.54 12.08
N GLN A 120 18.76 -16.48 10.79
CA GLN A 120 19.45 -17.55 10.08
C GLN A 120 20.69 -16.99 9.36
N PRO A 121 21.90 -17.49 9.65
CA PRO A 121 23.07 -17.15 8.85
C PRO A 121 22.85 -17.62 7.40
N ASP A 122 23.41 -16.88 6.45
CA ASP A 122 23.36 -17.18 5.01
C ASP A 122 21.96 -17.24 4.38
N LEU A 123 20.92 -16.82 5.11
CA LEU A 123 19.57 -16.61 4.57
C LEU A 123 19.36 -15.14 4.21
N TYR A 124 18.93 -14.89 2.98
CA TYR A 124 18.67 -13.54 2.47
C TYR A 124 17.28 -13.42 1.82
N PHE A 125 16.65 -12.25 1.99
CA PHE A 125 15.33 -11.92 1.45
C PHE A 125 15.43 -10.86 0.36
N VAL A 126 15.22 -11.27 -0.89
CA VAL A 126 15.26 -10.40 -2.08
C VAL A 126 13.85 -9.98 -2.45
N GLY A 127 13.61 -8.67 -2.65
CA GLY A 127 12.29 -8.18 -3.05
C GLY A 127 11.26 -8.09 -1.92
N HIS A 128 11.65 -8.41 -0.69
CA HIS A 128 10.80 -8.28 0.51
C HIS A 128 10.75 -6.83 1.05
N ARG A 129 10.82 -5.85 0.15
CA ARG A 129 10.66 -4.42 0.42
C ARG A 129 9.70 -3.83 -0.59
N TYR A 130 8.54 -3.40 -0.07
CA TYR A 130 7.49 -2.74 -0.85
C TYR A 130 7.36 -1.30 -0.39
N ASP A 131 8.06 -0.41 -1.11
CA ASP A 131 7.98 1.04 -0.95
C ASP A 131 7.73 1.70 -2.31
N THR A 132 7.68 3.04 -2.32
CA THR A 132 7.41 3.83 -3.53
C THR A 132 8.51 3.75 -4.60
N THR A 133 9.64 3.12 -4.32
CA THR A 133 10.70 2.84 -5.32
C THR A 133 10.23 1.82 -6.36
N GLY A 134 9.29 0.95 -5.99
CA GLY A 134 8.77 -0.11 -6.84
C GLY A 134 9.53 -1.43 -6.72
N ALA A 135 8.79 -2.53 -6.89
CA ALA A 135 9.28 -3.88 -6.61
C ALA A 135 10.51 -4.27 -7.46
N ILE A 136 10.49 -4.01 -8.76
CA ILE A 136 11.57 -4.40 -9.69
C ILE A 136 12.88 -3.68 -9.33
N ALA A 137 12.81 -2.38 -9.01
CA ALA A 137 13.98 -1.61 -8.61
C ALA A 137 14.56 -2.13 -7.28
N ASN A 138 13.70 -2.45 -6.32
CA ASN A 138 14.11 -3.05 -5.05
C ASN A 138 14.77 -4.43 -5.26
N ILE A 139 14.15 -5.33 -6.04
CA ILE A 139 14.70 -6.66 -6.37
C ILE A 139 16.10 -6.54 -6.99
N LYS A 140 16.27 -5.63 -7.95
CA LYS A 140 17.58 -5.41 -8.62
C LYS A 140 18.66 -4.99 -7.62
N ALA A 141 18.33 -4.10 -6.69
CA ALA A 141 19.28 -3.64 -5.67
C ALA A 141 19.60 -4.76 -4.66
N ASP A 142 18.56 -5.46 -4.20
CA ASP A 142 18.67 -6.56 -3.22
C ASP A 142 19.51 -7.70 -3.78
N ALA A 143 19.24 -8.15 -5.01
CA ALA A 143 19.97 -9.24 -5.65
C ALA A 143 21.47 -8.94 -5.76
N ARG A 144 21.86 -7.69 -6.06
CA ARG A 144 23.27 -7.28 -6.12
C ARG A 144 23.95 -7.25 -4.75
N LEU A 145 23.21 -6.93 -3.70
CA LEU A 145 23.73 -6.97 -2.34
C LEU A 145 23.96 -8.40 -1.88
N VAL A 146 22.98 -9.27 -2.13
CA VAL A 146 23.08 -10.70 -1.81
C VAL A 146 24.21 -11.35 -2.60
N ALA A 147 24.34 -11.08 -3.90
CA ALA A 147 25.43 -11.62 -4.72
C ALA A 147 26.82 -11.29 -4.16
N ARG A 148 27.03 -10.07 -3.65
CA ARG A 148 28.30 -9.70 -3.00
C ARG A 148 28.53 -10.45 -1.70
N LYS A 149 27.49 -10.61 -0.87
CA LYS A 149 27.59 -11.33 0.41
C LYS A 149 27.87 -12.82 0.21
N VAL A 150 27.30 -13.42 -0.84
CA VAL A 150 27.51 -14.83 -1.20
C VAL A 150 28.89 -15.07 -1.81
N ALA A 151 29.48 -14.07 -2.49
CA ALA A 151 30.76 -14.21 -3.16
C ALA A 151 31.99 -14.17 -2.23
N GLY A 152 31.84 -13.69 -0.98
CA GLY A 152 32.96 -13.44 -0.06
C GLY A 152 33.49 -12.01 -0.17
#